data_AF-A0A971G0I1-F1
#
_entry.id   AF-A0A971G0I1-F1
#
_cell.length_a   1.000
_cell.length_b   1.000
_cell.length_c   1.000
_cell.angle_alpha   90.00
_cell.angle_beta   90.00
_cell.angle_gamma   90.00
#
_symmetry.space_group_name_H-M   'P 1'
#
loop_
_entity.id
_entity.type
_entity.pdbx_description
1 polymer ?
#
loop_
_entity_poly.entity_id
_entity_poly.type
_entity_poly.pdbx_seq_one_letter_code
_entity_poly.pdbx_strand_id
1 'polypeptide(L)'
;KRGWPLERIYDDAIVRSMLLQDYQSKQFALTAEDVRQAADLAVRAFGPGADATVSDRPHLINLPVDGARVEAAKRVLESLSVVGIHERMPEVLDELGTRYGWRFPVERHIRHGSSASDGPAPPALRARIERDNPADVELYGWALDRWERRHR
;
A
#
# COMPACT_ATOMS: atom_id res chain seq x y z
N LYS A 1 9.15 1.70 13.11
CA LYS A 1 9.78 1.76 14.46
C LYS A 1 10.08 3.21 14.78
N ARG A 2 9.68 3.72 15.95
CA ARG A 2 9.81 5.14 16.28
C ARG A 2 11.29 5.51 16.48
N GLY A 3 11.76 6.57 15.82
CA GLY A 3 13.14 7.09 15.97
C GLY A 3 14.23 6.37 15.18
N TRP A 4 13.89 5.43 14.31
CA TRP A 4 14.88 4.83 13.38
C TRP A 4 14.99 5.68 12.11
N PRO A 5 16.20 5.84 11.53
CA PRO A 5 16.35 6.43 10.20
C PRO A 5 15.72 5.53 9.14
N LEU A 6 15.31 6.12 8.01
CA LEU A 6 14.59 5.43 6.95
C LEU A 6 15.37 4.23 6.38
N GLU A 7 16.68 4.39 6.20
CA GLU A 7 17.60 3.34 5.73
C GLU A 7 17.52 2.11 6.64
N ARG A 8 17.54 2.32 7.96
CA ARG A 8 17.50 1.24 8.94
C ARG A 8 16.14 0.54 8.96
N ILE A 9 15.06 1.28 8.71
CA ILE A 9 13.73 0.69 8.55
C ILE A 9 13.69 -0.18 7.29
N TYR A 10 14.28 0.30 6.19
CA TYR A 10 14.31 -0.40 4.92
C TYR A 10 15.23 -1.64 4.91
N ASP A 11 16.30 -1.63 5.70
CA ASP A 11 17.23 -2.75 5.82
C ASP A 11 16.71 -3.89 6.72
N ASP A 12 15.68 -3.66 7.53
CA ASP A 12 15.01 -4.70 8.30
C ASP A 12 14.22 -5.61 7.35
N ALA A 13 14.71 -6.84 7.12
CA ALA A 13 14.18 -7.75 6.10
C ALA A 13 12.70 -8.16 6.34
N ILE A 14 12.29 -8.24 7.61
CA ILE A 14 10.90 -8.57 7.97
C ILE A 14 10.02 -7.38 7.63
N VAL A 15 10.42 -6.17 8.05
CA VAL A 15 9.67 -4.95 7.73
C VAL A 15 9.62 -4.75 6.21
N ARG A 16 10.73 -4.92 5.50
CA ARG A 16 10.78 -4.75 4.05
C ARG A 16 9.81 -5.69 3.34
N SER A 17 9.90 -7.01 3.59
CA SER A 17 9.05 -7.99 2.92
C SER A 17 7.56 -7.85 3.26
N MET A 18 7.22 -7.51 4.50
CA MET A 18 5.81 -7.46 4.94
C MET A 18 5.14 -6.11 4.71
N LEU A 19 5.87 -5.00 4.77
CA LEU A 19 5.27 -3.67 4.89
C LEU A 19 5.75 -2.67 3.85
N LEU A 20 6.82 -2.96 3.09
CA LEU A 20 7.39 -1.99 2.15
C LEU A 20 7.39 -2.51 0.73
N GLN A 21 7.80 -3.76 0.52
CA GLN A 21 7.96 -4.35 -0.81
C GLN A 21 6.60 -4.63 -1.46
N ASP A 22 6.35 -3.98 -2.61
CA ASP A 22 5.15 -4.06 -3.44
C ASP A 22 3.86 -4.00 -2.60
N TYR A 23 3.87 -3.15 -1.58
CA TYR A 23 2.87 -3.15 -0.52
C TYR A 23 1.48 -2.83 -1.06
N GLN A 24 1.34 -1.82 -1.91
CA GLN A 24 0.04 -1.41 -2.45
C GLN A 24 -0.53 -2.48 -3.38
N SER A 25 0.30 -3.00 -4.28
CA SER A 25 -0.05 -4.08 -5.21
C SER A 25 -0.49 -5.32 -4.44
N LYS A 26 0.20 -5.65 -3.35
CA LYS A 26 -0.22 -6.70 -2.43
C LYS A 26 -1.61 -6.44 -1.86
N GLN A 27 -1.89 -5.24 -1.33
CA GLN A 27 -3.20 -4.95 -0.72
C GLN A 27 -4.35 -5.15 -1.73
N PHE A 28 -4.16 -4.73 -2.98
CA PHE A 28 -5.20 -4.86 -4.01
C PHE A 28 -5.26 -6.25 -4.66
N ALA A 29 -4.17 -7.02 -4.63
CA ALA A 29 -4.12 -8.37 -5.19
C ALA A 29 -4.38 -9.48 -4.18
N LEU A 30 -4.48 -9.17 -2.89
CA LEU A 30 -4.69 -10.15 -1.82
C LEU A 30 -6.10 -10.74 -1.90
N THR A 31 -6.17 -12.08 -1.89
CA THR A 31 -7.43 -12.82 -1.94
C THR A 31 -7.72 -13.55 -0.63
N ALA A 32 -8.98 -13.97 -0.44
CA ALA A 32 -9.34 -14.83 0.67
C ALA A 32 -8.62 -16.19 0.63
N GLU A 33 -8.26 -16.69 -0.56
CA GLU A 33 -7.47 -17.92 -0.69
C GLU A 33 -6.03 -17.71 -0.21
N ASP A 34 -5.42 -16.58 -0.53
CA ASP A 34 -4.07 -16.25 -0.04
C ASP A 34 -4.03 -16.21 1.50
N VAL A 35 -5.07 -15.64 2.13
CA VAL A 35 -5.21 -15.60 3.59
C VAL A 35 -5.35 -17.01 4.17
N ARG A 36 -6.19 -17.87 3.57
CA ARG A 36 -6.35 -19.27 4.02
C ARG A 36 -5.03 -20.04 3.92
N GLN A 37 -4.34 -19.97 2.79
CA GLN A 37 -3.07 -20.66 2.59
C GLN A 37 -2.00 -20.17 3.59
N ALA A 38 -1.93 -18.87 3.83
CA ALA A 38 -1.01 -18.31 4.82
C ALA A 38 -1.35 -18.76 6.25
N ALA A 39 -2.63 -18.83 6.61
CA ALA A 39 -3.08 -19.32 7.91
C ALA A 39 -2.72 -20.80 8.11
N ASP A 40 -2.94 -21.65 7.09
CA ASP A 40 -2.58 -23.07 7.13
C ASP A 40 -1.07 -23.27 7.31
N LEU A 41 -0.26 -22.49 6.59
CA LEU A 41 1.19 -22.51 6.74
C LEU A 41 1.61 -22.07 8.15
N ALA A 42 0.98 -21.04 8.70
CA ALA A 42 1.26 -20.56 10.05
C ALA A 42 0.93 -21.63 11.10
N VAL A 43 -0.20 -22.33 10.99
CA VAL A 43 -0.57 -23.42 11.90
C VAL A 43 0.43 -24.57 11.81
N ARG A 44 0.88 -24.93 10.60
CA ARG A 44 1.90 -25.98 10.41
C ARG A 44 3.25 -25.60 11.01
N ALA A 45 3.63 -24.33 10.94
CA ALA A 45 4.94 -23.86 11.39
C ALA A 45 4.99 -23.53 12.89
N PHE A 46 3.90 -23.00 13.45
CA PHE A 46 3.88 -22.41 14.80
C PHE A 46 2.83 -23.04 15.72
N GLY A 47 2.04 -23.99 15.22
CA GLY A 47 1.02 -24.71 15.98
C GLY A 47 -0.36 -24.05 15.98
N PRO A 48 -1.32 -24.65 16.70
CA PRO A 48 -2.70 -24.15 16.79
C PRO A 48 -2.76 -22.71 17.34
N GLY A 49 -3.63 -21.88 16.76
CA GLY A 49 -3.82 -20.47 17.15
C GLY A 49 -2.96 -19.46 16.38
N ALA A 50 -2.01 -19.93 15.56
CA ALA A 50 -1.21 -19.06 14.69
C ALA A 50 -2.02 -18.47 13.51
N ASP A 51 -3.09 -19.14 13.10
CA ASP A 51 -4.06 -18.71 12.08
C ASP A 51 -4.77 -17.40 12.42
N ALA A 52 -5.10 -17.20 13.70
CA ALA A 52 -5.74 -15.98 14.18
C ALA A 52 -4.88 -14.74 13.87
N THR A 53 -3.55 -14.83 14.04
CA THR A 53 -2.64 -13.72 13.76
C THR A 53 -2.64 -13.34 12.28
N VAL A 54 -2.70 -14.33 11.38
CA VAL A 54 -2.75 -14.10 9.92
C VAL A 54 -4.09 -13.50 9.51
N SER A 55 -5.18 -14.06 10.04
CA SER A 55 -6.55 -13.64 9.73
C SER A 55 -6.84 -12.23 10.22
N ASP A 56 -6.33 -11.85 11.39
CA ASP A 56 -6.48 -10.51 11.97
C ASP A 56 -5.57 -9.47 11.29
N ARG A 57 -4.47 -9.92 10.67
CA ARG A 57 -3.46 -9.04 10.05
C ARG A 57 -3.06 -9.51 8.65
N PRO A 58 -4.01 -9.59 7.71
CA PRO A 58 -3.76 -10.14 6.37
C PRO A 58 -2.75 -9.28 5.57
N HIS A 59 -2.65 -7.99 5.90
CA HIS A 59 -1.67 -7.07 5.30
C HIS A 59 -0.20 -7.43 5.63
N LEU A 60 0.05 -8.26 6.65
CA LEU A 60 1.39 -8.74 7.01
C LEU A 60 1.79 -10.03 6.27
N ILE A 61 0.87 -10.62 5.49
CA ILE A 61 1.21 -11.77 4.66
C ILE A 61 2.33 -11.36 3.70
N ASN A 62 3.38 -12.17 3.65
CA ASN A 62 4.42 -12.04 2.64
C ASN A 62 3.91 -12.68 1.34
N LEU A 63 3.24 -11.88 0.53
CA LEU A 63 2.65 -12.30 -0.74
C LEU A 63 3.58 -11.89 -1.88
N PRO A 64 4.19 -12.84 -2.62
CA PRO A 64 4.91 -12.51 -3.84
C PRO A 64 3.96 -11.87 -4.85
N VAL A 65 4.35 -10.73 -5.42
CA VAL A 65 3.58 -10.02 -6.44
C VAL A 65 4.25 -10.27 -7.80
N ASP A 66 3.55 -11.00 -8.66
CA ASP A 66 3.92 -11.20 -10.06
C ASP A 66 3.05 -10.34 -10.98
N GLY A 67 3.32 -10.39 -12.29
CA GLY A 67 2.54 -9.65 -13.28
C GLY A 67 1.05 -9.99 -13.28
N ALA A 68 0.67 -11.24 -12.97
CA ALA A 68 -0.74 -11.63 -12.89
C ALA A 68 -1.44 -10.95 -11.71
N ARG A 69 -0.75 -10.79 -10.59
CA ARG A 69 -1.24 -10.04 -9.42
C ARG A 69 -1.27 -8.54 -9.66
N VAL A 70 -0.33 -7.98 -10.41
CA VAL A 70 -0.41 -6.57 -10.83
C VAL A 70 -1.68 -6.33 -11.66
N GLU A 71 -1.97 -7.20 -12.63
CA GLU A 71 -3.21 -7.11 -13.41
C GLU A 71 -4.47 -7.32 -12.57
N ALA A 72 -4.41 -8.21 -11.56
CA ALA A 72 -5.50 -8.37 -10.61
C ALA A 72 -5.72 -7.09 -9.79
N ALA A 73 -4.65 -6.46 -9.30
CA ALA A 73 -4.69 -5.21 -8.55
C ALA A 73 -5.30 -4.08 -9.39
N LYS A 74 -4.91 -3.95 -10.67
CA LYS A 74 -5.51 -2.98 -11.61
C LYS A 74 -7.01 -3.21 -11.74
N ARG A 75 -7.46 -4.45 -11.97
CA ARG A 75 -8.90 -4.77 -12.05
C ARG A 75 -9.67 -4.43 -10.77
N VAL A 76 -9.08 -4.68 -9.61
CA VAL A 76 -9.68 -4.27 -8.32
C VAL A 76 -9.80 -2.75 -8.25
N LEU A 77 -8.74 -2.01 -8.56
CA LEU A 77 -8.79 -0.55 -8.62
C LEU A 77 -9.86 -0.03 -9.60
N GLU A 78 -10.06 -0.66 -10.75
CA GLU A 78 -11.13 -0.29 -11.69
C GLU A 78 -12.54 -0.51 -11.14
N SER A 79 -12.72 -1.49 -10.26
CA SER A 79 -14.01 -1.79 -9.63
C SER A 79 -14.40 -0.80 -8.54
N LEU A 80 -13.43 -0.03 -8.01
CA LEU A 80 -13.68 0.93 -6.95
C LEU A 80 -14.39 2.17 -7.50
N SER A 81 -15.38 2.65 -6.74
CA SER A 81 -16.17 3.82 -7.15
C SER A 81 -15.36 5.12 -7.13
N VAL A 82 -14.40 5.24 -6.22
CA VAL A 82 -13.47 6.36 -6.08
C VAL A 82 -12.11 5.79 -5.71
N VAL A 83 -11.07 6.23 -6.42
CA VAL A 83 -9.66 5.95 -6.12
C VAL A 83 -8.96 7.29 -6.00
N GLY A 84 -8.24 7.50 -4.90
CA GLY A 84 -7.54 8.75 -4.65
C GLY A 84 -6.03 8.63 -4.82
N ILE A 85 -5.41 9.71 -5.30
CA ILE A 85 -3.96 9.91 -5.30
C ILE A 85 -3.63 10.82 -4.13
N HIS A 86 -2.65 10.44 -3.30
CA HIS A 86 -2.34 11.18 -2.07
C HIS A 86 -1.90 12.63 -2.36
N GLU A 87 -1.16 12.84 -3.44
CA GLU A 87 -0.69 14.13 -3.96
C GLU A 87 -1.83 15.02 -4.48
N ARG A 88 -3.05 14.46 -4.62
CA ARG A 88 -4.28 15.12 -5.06
C ARG A 88 -5.40 14.94 -4.04
N MET A 89 -5.04 14.79 -2.77
CA MET A 89 -6.01 14.59 -1.70
C MET A 89 -7.08 15.69 -1.62
N PRO A 90 -6.81 16.99 -1.84
CA PRO A 90 -7.88 18.01 -1.87
C PRO A 90 -8.98 17.66 -2.89
N GLU A 91 -8.58 17.28 -4.09
CA GLU A 91 -9.48 16.93 -5.20
C GLU A 91 -10.29 15.66 -4.89
N VAL A 92 -9.66 14.67 -4.23
CA VAL A 92 -10.34 13.44 -3.78
C VAL A 92 -11.41 13.74 -2.73
N LEU A 93 -11.12 14.62 -1.77
CA LEU A 93 -12.08 15.03 -0.76
C LEU A 93 -13.26 15.80 -1.37
N ASP A 94 -13.00 16.67 -2.34
CA ASP A 94 -14.05 17.39 -3.07
C ASP A 94 -14.93 16.42 -3.89
N GLU A 95 -14.36 15.37 -4.52
CA GLU A 95 -15.14 14.32 -5.20
C GLU A 95 -16.03 13.55 -4.21
N LEU A 96 -15.49 13.13 -3.05
CA LEU A 96 -16.25 12.42 -2.02
C LEU A 96 -17.39 13.30 -1.47
N GLY A 97 -17.13 14.58 -1.25
CA GLY A 97 -18.13 15.56 -0.81
C GLY A 97 -19.24 15.76 -1.84
N THR A 98 -18.87 15.92 -3.10
CA THR A 98 -19.83 16.13 -4.20
C THR A 98 -20.69 14.89 -4.46
N ARG A 99 -20.08 13.71 -4.49
CA ARG A 99 -20.76 12.47 -4.88
C ARG A 99 -21.58 11.84 -3.77
N TYR A 100 -21.09 11.91 -2.53
CA TYR A 100 -21.70 11.21 -1.40
C TYR A 100 -22.18 12.14 -0.28
N GLY A 101 -22.02 13.46 -0.45
CA GLY A 101 -22.41 14.44 0.57
C GLY A 101 -21.51 14.43 1.81
N TRP A 102 -20.32 13.83 1.72
CA TRP A 102 -19.39 13.74 2.85
C TRP A 102 -18.88 15.13 3.24
N ARG A 103 -18.74 15.36 4.54
CA ARG A 103 -18.21 16.62 5.09
C ARG A 103 -16.96 16.32 5.88
N PHE A 104 -15.89 17.03 5.56
CA PHE A 104 -14.60 16.90 6.24
C PHE A 104 -14.31 18.17 7.04
N PRO A 105 -13.64 18.07 8.21
CA PRO A 105 -13.19 19.24 8.94
C PRO A 105 -12.26 20.09 8.06
N VAL A 106 -12.32 21.42 8.25
CA VAL A 106 -11.65 22.43 7.41
C VAL A 106 -10.11 22.35 7.49
N GLU A 107 -9.58 21.58 8.44
CA GLU A 107 -8.16 21.23 8.58
C GLU A 107 -7.73 20.32 7.41
N ARG A 108 -7.63 20.95 6.25
CA ARG A 108 -7.16 20.38 5.00
C ARG A 108 -5.69 20.01 5.18
N HIS A 109 -5.43 18.70 5.26
CA HIS A 109 -4.14 18.06 5.02
C HIS A 109 -3.08 18.20 6.13
N ILE A 110 -3.35 17.63 7.30
CA ILE A 110 -2.28 17.32 8.25
C ILE A 110 -1.52 16.09 7.74
N ARG A 111 -0.29 16.29 7.24
CA ARG A 111 0.66 15.19 6.98
C ARG A 111 1.13 14.61 8.32
N HIS A 112 0.39 13.64 8.86
CA HIS A 112 0.83 12.86 10.00
C HIS A 112 2.03 11.99 9.57
N GLY A 113 3.25 12.45 9.86
CA GLY A 113 4.49 11.76 9.50
C GLY A 113 5.62 12.67 9.00
N SER A 114 5.34 13.94 8.70
CA SER A 114 6.39 14.92 8.41
C SER A 114 6.91 15.52 9.71
N SER A 115 7.86 14.86 10.36
CA SER A 115 8.85 15.63 11.13
C SER A 115 9.51 16.55 10.11
N ALA A 116 9.39 17.88 10.28
CA ALA A 116 10.03 18.86 9.41
C ALA A 116 11.57 18.69 9.28
N SER A 117 12.16 17.78 10.07
CA SER A 117 13.58 17.44 10.12
C SER A 117 14.07 16.41 9.12
N ASP A 118 13.20 15.64 8.44
CA ASP A 118 13.68 14.38 7.83
C ASP A 118 14.12 14.49 6.37
N GLY A 119 13.91 15.65 5.73
CA GLY A 119 14.35 15.90 4.35
C GLY A 119 13.82 14.86 3.33
N PRO A 120 14.14 15.02 2.04
CA PRO A 120 13.90 13.95 1.07
C PRO A 120 14.89 12.80 1.33
N ALA A 121 14.45 11.55 1.17
CA ALA A 121 15.32 10.38 1.24
C ALA A 121 16.54 10.53 0.30
N PRO A 122 17.72 9.96 0.62
CA PRO A 122 18.87 10.03 -0.29
C PRO A 122 18.55 9.44 -1.68
N PRO A 123 19.12 9.98 -2.79
CA PRO A 123 18.85 9.48 -4.14
C PRO A 123 19.12 7.97 -4.30
N ALA A 124 20.20 7.47 -3.70
CA ALA A 124 20.54 6.05 -3.74
C ALA A 124 19.50 5.16 -3.04
N LEU A 125 18.91 5.65 -1.94
CA LEU A 125 17.85 4.93 -1.24
C LEU A 125 16.57 4.92 -2.07
N ARG A 126 16.19 6.04 -2.70
CA ARG A 126 15.04 6.10 -3.60
C ARG A 126 15.17 5.13 -4.77
N ALA A 127 16.31 5.13 -5.46
CA ALA A 127 16.55 4.22 -6.57
C ALA A 127 16.50 2.74 -6.15
N ARG A 128 16.94 2.42 -4.93
CA ARG A 128 16.79 1.08 -4.35
C ARG A 128 15.33 0.74 -4.07
N ILE A 129 14.57 1.64 -3.44
CA ILE A 129 13.14 1.45 -3.20
C ILE A 129 12.42 1.20 -4.52
N GLU A 130 12.63 2.04 -5.53
CA GLU A 130 12.01 1.86 -6.85
C GLU A 130 12.32 0.50 -7.48
N ARG A 131 13.59 0.09 -7.48
CA ARG A 131 14.01 -1.21 -8.03
C ARG A 131 13.39 -2.39 -7.28
N ASP A 132 13.29 -2.28 -5.97
CA ASP A 132 12.76 -3.34 -5.12
C ASP A 132 11.21 -3.37 -5.15
N ASN A 133 10.55 -2.34 -5.72
CA ASN A 133 9.09 -2.18 -5.76
C ASN A 133 8.53 -2.03 -7.20
N PRO A 134 8.90 -2.91 -8.14
CA PRO A 134 8.52 -2.73 -9.55
C PRO A 134 7.00 -2.79 -9.77
N ALA A 135 6.28 -3.61 -9.00
CA ALA A 135 4.84 -3.76 -9.14
C ALA A 135 4.11 -2.50 -8.65
N ASP A 136 4.55 -1.94 -7.52
CA ASP A 136 3.97 -0.68 -7.01
C ASP A 136 4.25 0.51 -7.93
N VAL A 137 5.46 0.59 -8.51
CA VAL A 137 5.79 1.62 -9.52
C VAL A 137 4.86 1.50 -10.74
N GLU A 138 4.66 0.28 -11.24
CA GLU A 138 3.77 0.02 -12.38
C GLU A 138 2.31 0.35 -12.04
N LEU A 139 1.81 -0.15 -10.92
CA LEU A 139 0.43 0.05 -10.49
C LEU A 139 0.13 1.54 -10.23
N TYR A 140 1.05 2.25 -9.59
CA TYR A 140 0.92 3.68 -9.33
C TYR A 140 0.89 4.49 -10.62
N GLY A 141 1.82 4.21 -11.56
CA GLY A 141 1.85 4.88 -12.86
C GLY A 141 0.54 4.68 -13.65
N TRP A 142 0.03 3.45 -13.67
CA TRP A 142 -1.26 3.13 -14.28
C TRP A 142 -2.43 3.84 -13.58
N ALA A 143 -2.45 3.86 -12.24
CA ALA A 143 -3.51 4.48 -11.46
C ALA A 143 -3.54 6.01 -11.64
N LEU A 144 -2.37 6.65 -11.70
CA LEU A 144 -2.22 8.08 -11.94
C LEU A 144 -2.74 8.47 -13.32
N ASP A 145 -2.32 7.77 -14.37
CA ASP A 145 -2.79 8.00 -15.75
C ASP A 145 -4.32 7.84 -15.86
N ARG A 146 -4.89 6.83 -15.20
CA ARG A 146 -6.35 6.66 -15.13
C ARG A 146 -7.03 7.81 -14.36
N TRP A 147 -6.49 8.20 -13.22
CA TRP A 147 -7.03 9.28 -12.41
C TRP A 147 -7.04 10.59 -13.19
N GLU A 148 -5.94 10.92 -13.88
CA GLU A 148 -5.85 12.10 -14.73
C GLU A 148 -6.89 12.08 -15.85
N ARG A 149 -7.10 10.94 -16.53
CA ARG A 149 -8.14 10.82 -17.56
C ARG A 149 -9.56 11.06 -17.04
N ARG A 150 -9.85 10.73 -15.78
CA ARG A 150 -11.17 10.93 -15.17
C ARG A 150 -11.42 12.38 -14.75
N HIS A 151 -10.35 13.15 -14.53
CA HIS A 151 -10.40 14.52 -14.01
C HIS A 151 -9.96 15.60 -15.02
N ARG A 152 -9.81 15.21 -16.29
CA ARG A 152 -9.78 16.14 -17.44
C ARG A 152 -11.20 16.40 -17.92
#